data_AF-A0A538K1N2-F1
#
_entry.id   AF-A0A538K1N2-F1
#
_cell.length_a   1.000
_cell.length_b   1.000
_cell.length_c   1.000
_cell.angle_alpha   90.00
_cell.angle_beta   90.00
_cell.angle_gamma   90.00
#
_symmetry.space_group_name_H-M   'P 1'
#
loop_
_entity.id
_entity.type
_entity.pdbx_description
1 polymer ?
#
loop_
_entity_poly.entity_id
_entity_poly.type
_entity_poly.pdbx_seq_one_letter_code
_entity_poly.pdbx_strand_id
1 'polypeptide(L)'
;MENAEIADRLDAFASLLELGDANPYTVRAYRRAAETVRGAVLPVAKLVRAGRVRELRGIGPGIEARLRELVETGAIAELAELERELAPDLVGLGRYLGLGAKRSLQLARALGVRTADELREAAASGRLRTAPGIGPRTEARLLEALAREGEPRPPRGLLLHRAGELVGGVAAALDGEVAGDVRRWRDSCERLAVVCAAPDPQPALDRFAGLPQIVALVEQDARRRPAKSRRCCSRNPALSSRRSTSSSPRFRSSSRSDTGERDARSSATRAGTDLGSSAVS
;
A
#
# COMPACT_ATOMS: atom_id res chain seq x y z
N MET A 1 -15.86 -25.01 5.69
CA MET A 1 -15.75 -23.67 5.11
C MET A 1 -15.99 -22.67 6.22
N GLU A 2 -14.96 -21.89 6.52
CA GLU A 2 -14.96 -20.93 7.61
C GLU A 2 -15.50 -19.57 7.16
N ASN A 3 -15.95 -18.74 8.11
CA ASN A 3 -16.46 -17.40 7.81
C ASN A 3 -15.44 -16.52 7.09
N ALA A 4 -14.16 -16.62 7.46
CA ALA A 4 -13.07 -15.88 6.82
C ALA A 4 -12.97 -16.22 5.32
N GLU A 5 -13.00 -17.51 4.99
CA GLU A 5 -12.92 -17.99 3.61
C GLU A 5 -14.11 -17.52 2.76
N ILE A 6 -15.32 -17.57 3.33
CA ILE A 6 -16.54 -17.06 2.66
C ILE A 6 -16.41 -15.56 2.39
N ALA A 7 -15.97 -14.79 3.39
CA ALA A 7 -15.78 -13.36 3.25
C ALA A 7 -14.73 -13.02 2.19
N ASP A 8 -13.61 -13.74 2.15
CA ASP A 8 -12.55 -13.52 1.18
C ASP A 8 -13.02 -13.81 -0.25
N ARG A 9 -13.84 -14.84 -0.46
CA ARG A 9 -14.46 -15.14 -1.77
C ARG A 9 -15.44 -14.06 -2.21
N LEU A 10 -16.24 -13.52 -1.29
CA LEU A 10 -17.14 -12.40 -1.60
C LEU A 10 -16.38 -11.11 -1.90
N ASP A 11 -15.30 -10.83 -1.18
CA ASP A 11 -14.41 -9.68 -1.44
C ASP A 11 -13.70 -9.82 -2.80
N ALA A 12 -13.22 -11.03 -3.14
CA ALA A 12 -12.66 -11.32 -4.45
C ALA A 12 -13.70 -11.08 -5.56
N PHE A 13 -14.93 -11.57 -5.36
CA PHE A 13 -16.02 -11.36 -6.32
C PHE A 13 -16.37 -9.88 -6.50
N ALA A 14 -16.47 -9.12 -5.40
CA ALA A 14 -16.69 -7.68 -5.47
C ALA A 14 -15.56 -6.96 -6.20
N SER A 15 -14.31 -7.39 -6.01
CA SER A 15 -13.14 -6.82 -6.66
C SER A 15 -13.17 -7.06 -8.17
N LEU A 16 -13.58 -8.25 -8.63
CA LEU A 16 -13.72 -8.54 -10.06
C LEU A 16 -14.92 -7.83 -10.69
N LEU A 17 -16.04 -7.69 -9.97
CA LEU A 17 -17.16 -6.87 -10.43
C LEU A 17 -16.72 -5.41 -10.61
N GLU A 18 -15.97 -4.86 -9.66
CA GLU A 18 -15.39 -3.51 -9.78
C GLU A 18 -14.37 -3.43 -10.92
N LEU A 19 -13.62 -4.51 -11.16
CA LEU A 19 -12.68 -4.61 -12.25
C LEU A 19 -13.37 -4.62 -13.61
N GLY A 20 -14.50 -5.32 -13.73
CA GLY A 20 -15.34 -5.40 -14.92
C GLY A 20 -16.28 -4.21 -15.12
N ASP A 21 -16.09 -3.11 -14.38
CA ASP A 21 -16.95 -1.90 -14.43
C ASP A 21 -18.45 -2.20 -14.18
N ALA A 22 -18.76 -3.18 -13.33
CA ALA A 22 -20.12 -3.52 -12.94
C ALA A 22 -20.77 -2.40 -12.09
N ASN A 23 -22.08 -2.54 -11.84
CA ASN A 23 -22.84 -1.54 -11.08
C ASN A 23 -22.22 -1.28 -9.68
N PRO A 24 -21.87 -0.03 -9.34
CA PRO A 24 -21.26 0.33 -8.05
C PRO A 24 -22.10 -0.07 -6.83
N TYR A 25 -23.43 -0.11 -6.96
CA TYR A 25 -24.32 -0.56 -5.88
C TYR A 25 -24.14 -2.05 -5.59
N THR A 26 -24.00 -2.87 -6.63
CA THR A 26 -23.77 -4.31 -6.52
C THR A 26 -22.40 -4.59 -5.89
N VAL A 27 -21.34 -3.91 -6.35
CA VAL A 27 -19.99 -4.00 -5.77
C VAL A 27 -20.01 -3.69 -4.27
N ARG A 28 -20.65 -2.57 -3.88
CA ARG A 28 -20.76 -2.17 -2.46
C ARG A 28 -21.57 -3.16 -1.64
N ALA A 29 -22.61 -3.77 -2.21
CA ALA A 29 -23.41 -4.79 -1.53
C ALA A 29 -22.57 -6.03 -1.18
N TYR A 30 -21.78 -6.54 -2.13
CA TYR A 30 -20.89 -7.68 -1.88
C TYR A 30 -19.76 -7.36 -0.89
N ARG A 31 -19.14 -6.18 -0.94
CA ARG A 31 -18.16 -5.74 0.07
C ARG A 31 -18.77 -5.69 1.48
N ARG A 32 -19.98 -5.13 1.61
CA ARG A 32 -20.69 -5.09 2.90
C ARG A 32 -21.03 -6.49 3.39
N ALA A 33 -21.47 -7.39 2.50
CA ALA A 33 -21.73 -8.77 2.86
C ALA A 33 -20.47 -9.48 3.35
N ALA A 34 -19.32 -9.27 2.69
CA ALA A 34 -18.03 -9.82 3.13
C ALA A 34 -17.66 -9.31 4.54
N GLU A 35 -17.81 -8.00 4.82
CA GLU A 35 -17.60 -7.43 6.16
C GLU A 35 -18.53 -8.06 7.21
N THR A 36 -19.83 -8.20 6.90
CA THR A 36 -20.81 -8.82 7.79
C THR A 36 -20.47 -10.28 8.07
N VAL A 37 -20.10 -11.05 7.06
CA VAL A 37 -19.71 -12.46 7.21
C VAL A 37 -18.43 -12.59 8.04
N ARG A 38 -17.43 -11.73 7.80
CA ARG A 38 -16.16 -11.72 8.53
C ARG A 38 -16.35 -11.39 10.02
N GLY A 39 -17.29 -10.50 10.33
CA GLY A 39 -17.63 -10.12 11.71
C GLY A 39 -18.65 -11.03 12.41
N ALA A 40 -19.20 -12.03 11.71
CA ALA A 40 -20.21 -12.91 12.28
C ALA A 40 -19.60 -13.89 13.30
N VAL A 41 -20.17 -13.91 14.50
CA VAL A 41 -19.77 -14.85 15.59
C VAL A 41 -20.24 -16.27 15.29
N LEU A 42 -21.37 -16.41 14.62
CA LEU A 42 -21.93 -17.72 14.25
C LEU A 42 -21.35 -18.21 12.92
N PRO A 43 -21.16 -19.53 12.73
CA PRO A 43 -20.75 -20.09 11.44
C PRO A 43 -21.78 -19.80 10.35
N VAL A 44 -21.44 -18.93 9.40
CA VAL A 44 -22.32 -18.49 8.31
C VAL A 44 -22.68 -19.66 7.40
N ALA A 45 -21.76 -20.61 7.18
CA ALA A 45 -22.07 -21.83 6.44
C ALA A 45 -23.25 -22.63 7.04
N LYS A 46 -23.42 -22.61 8.37
CA LYS A 46 -24.57 -23.25 9.03
C LYS A 46 -25.85 -22.45 8.82
N LEU A 47 -25.78 -21.12 8.91
CA LEU A 47 -26.92 -20.23 8.65
C LEU A 47 -27.41 -20.34 7.21
N VAL A 48 -26.51 -20.49 6.25
CA VAL A 48 -26.84 -20.70 4.83
C VAL A 48 -27.59 -22.01 4.63
N ARG A 49 -27.09 -23.12 5.18
CA ARG A 49 -27.77 -24.43 5.08
C ARG A 49 -29.13 -24.45 5.78
N ALA A 50 -29.28 -23.68 6.85
CA ALA A 50 -30.54 -23.53 7.57
C ALA A 50 -31.52 -22.54 6.88
N GLY A 51 -31.12 -21.88 5.77
CA GLY A 51 -31.95 -20.87 5.11
C GLY A 51 -32.12 -19.57 5.91
N ARG A 52 -31.30 -19.35 6.94
CA ARG A 52 -31.39 -18.24 7.89
C ARG A 52 -30.36 -17.13 7.66
N VAL A 53 -29.56 -17.23 6.60
CA VAL A 53 -28.48 -16.27 6.32
C VAL A 53 -28.96 -14.83 6.11
N ARG A 54 -30.22 -14.64 5.71
CA ARG A 54 -30.87 -13.32 5.57
C ARG A 54 -31.10 -12.59 6.89
N GLU A 55 -30.94 -13.26 8.04
CA GLU A 55 -30.95 -12.61 9.36
C GLU A 55 -29.75 -11.68 9.53
N LEU A 56 -28.67 -11.90 8.77
CA LEU A 56 -27.51 -11.02 8.75
C LEU A 56 -27.81 -9.75 7.96
N ARG A 57 -27.58 -8.60 8.58
CA ARG A 57 -27.80 -7.29 7.97
C ARG A 57 -26.98 -7.15 6.69
N GLY A 58 -27.61 -6.72 5.61
CA GLY A 58 -26.94 -6.48 4.33
C GLY A 58 -26.89 -7.71 3.40
N ILE A 59 -27.46 -8.85 3.80
CA ILE A 59 -27.60 -10.03 2.94
C ILE A 59 -29.00 -10.06 2.33
N GLY A 60 -29.08 -9.72 1.05
CA GLY A 60 -30.29 -9.83 0.23
C GLY A 60 -30.38 -11.16 -0.54
N PRO A 61 -31.47 -11.39 -1.28
CA PRO A 61 -31.72 -12.66 -1.99
C PRO A 61 -30.63 -13.01 -3.03
N GLY A 62 -30.06 -12.02 -3.71
CA GLY A 62 -28.95 -12.26 -4.65
C GLY A 62 -27.67 -12.74 -3.95
N ILE A 63 -27.32 -12.13 -2.82
CA ILE A 63 -26.15 -12.52 -2.02
C ILE A 63 -26.38 -13.88 -1.36
N GLU A 64 -27.59 -14.14 -0.87
CA GLU A 64 -27.97 -15.44 -0.34
C GLU A 64 -27.77 -16.55 -1.39
N ALA A 65 -28.23 -16.34 -2.63
CA ALA A 65 -28.07 -17.33 -3.69
C ALA A 65 -26.58 -17.65 -3.94
N ARG A 66 -25.73 -16.62 -4.00
CA ARG A 66 -24.27 -16.79 -4.16
C ARG A 66 -23.61 -17.44 -2.95
N LEU A 67 -24.06 -17.14 -1.74
CA LEU A 67 -23.58 -17.77 -0.52
C LEU A 67 -23.97 -19.25 -0.46
N ARG A 68 -25.17 -19.60 -0.89
CA ARG A 68 -25.63 -20.99 -1.01
C ARG A 68 -24.76 -21.76 -2.00
N GLU A 69 -24.60 -21.21 -3.21
CA GLU A 69 -23.73 -21.76 -4.25
C GLU A 69 -22.31 -21.98 -3.72
N LEU A 70 -21.73 -20.99 -3.05
CA LEU A 70 -20.40 -21.09 -2.47
C LEU A 70 -20.33 -22.19 -1.41
N VAL A 71 -21.27 -22.25 -0.47
CA VAL A 71 -21.26 -23.23 0.63
C VAL A 71 -21.50 -24.66 0.15
N GLU A 72 -22.27 -24.85 -0.92
CA GLU A 72 -22.62 -26.16 -1.49
C GLU A 72 -21.54 -26.68 -2.46
N THR A 73 -21.04 -25.81 -3.35
CA THR A 73 -20.13 -26.21 -4.44
C THR A 73 -18.67 -25.91 -4.13
N GLY A 74 -18.38 -25.04 -3.16
CA GLY A 74 -17.04 -24.54 -2.87
C GLY A 74 -16.59 -23.37 -3.75
N ALA A 75 -17.40 -22.95 -4.72
CA ALA A 75 -17.06 -21.88 -5.66
C ALA A 75 -18.28 -21.00 -6.01
N ILE A 76 -18.02 -19.85 -6.61
CA ILE A 76 -19.04 -19.03 -7.26
C ILE A 76 -18.76 -19.13 -8.76
N ALA A 77 -19.68 -19.65 -9.56
CA ALA A 77 -19.45 -19.88 -10.98
C ALA A 77 -19.12 -18.57 -11.73
N GLU A 78 -19.85 -17.50 -11.42
CA GLU A 78 -19.63 -16.17 -12.00
C GLU A 78 -18.26 -15.60 -11.63
N LEU A 79 -17.75 -15.89 -10.42
CA LEU A 79 -16.38 -15.51 -10.03
C LEU A 79 -15.36 -16.17 -10.96
N ALA A 80 -15.47 -17.49 -11.17
CA ALA A 80 -14.55 -18.23 -12.02
C ALA A 80 -14.65 -17.84 -13.51
N GLU A 81 -15.81 -17.38 -13.98
CA GLU A 81 -15.99 -16.79 -15.31
C GLU A 81 -15.30 -15.44 -15.41
N LEU A 82 -15.55 -14.53 -14.46
CA LEU A 82 -14.93 -13.20 -14.43
C LEU A 82 -13.40 -13.28 -14.29
N GLU A 83 -12.87 -14.23 -13.52
CA GLU A 83 -11.41 -14.46 -13.42
C GLU A 83 -10.80 -14.81 -14.79
N ARG A 84 -11.47 -15.70 -15.54
CA ARG A 84 -11.02 -16.11 -16.88
C ARG A 84 -11.15 -14.98 -17.91
N GLU A 85 -12.23 -14.22 -17.86
CA GLU A 85 -12.50 -13.16 -18.84
C GLU A 85 -11.68 -11.90 -18.60
N LEU A 86 -11.56 -11.48 -17.34
CA LEU A 86 -10.92 -10.22 -16.97
C LEU A 86 -9.42 -10.35 -16.79
N ALA A 87 -8.89 -11.56 -16.57
CA ALA A 87 -7.46 -11.79 -16.30
C ALA A 87 -6.90 -10.74 -15.33
N PRO A 88 -7.27 -10.79 -14.03
CA PRO A 88 -7.16 -9.66 -13.11
C PRO A 88 -5.79 -8.99 -13.04
N ASP A 89 -4.72 -9.75 -13.23
CA ASP A 89 -3.35 -9.23 -13.28
C ASP A 89 -3.13 -8.26 -14.46
N LEU A 90 -3.68 -8.56 -15.64
CA LEU A 90 -3.60 -7.71 -16.82
C LEU A 90 -4.36 -6.41 -16.64
N VAL A 91 -5.57 -6.46 -16.06
CA VAL A 91 -6.34 -5.24 -15.81
C VAL A 91 -5.75 -4.45 -14.64
N GLY A 92 -5.22 -5.13 -13.61
CA GLY A 92 -4.49 -4.50 -12.52
C GLY A 92 -3.29 -3.72 -13.02
N LEU A 93 -2.44 -4.36 -13.85
CA LEU A 93 -1.31 -3.70 -14.49
C LEU A 93 -1.79 -2.57 -15.41
N GLY A 94 -2.82 -2.79 -16.21
CA GLY A 94 -3.41 -1.75 -17.05
C GLY A 94 -3.87 -0.53 -16.27
N ARG A 95 -4.57 -0.71 -15.14
CA ARG A 95 -4.99 0.39 -14.25
C ARG A 95 -3.79 1.11 -13.64
N TYR A 96 -2.75 0.38 -13.24
CA TYR A 96 -1.49 0.97 -12.79
C TYR A 96 -0.87 1.88 -13.87
N LEU A 97 -0.93 1.43 -15.13
CA LEU A 97 -0.50 2.17 -16.32
C LEU A 97 -1.47 3.29 -16.76
N GLY A 98 -2.59 3.46 -16.06
CA GLY A 98 -3.60 4.48 -16.35
C GLY A 98 -4.58 4.10 -17.48
N LEU A 99 -4.73 2.82 -17.76
CA LEU A 99 -5.69 2.24 -18.69
C LEU A 99 -6.92 1.71 -17.95
N GLY A 100 -8.11 1.93 -18.49
CA GLY A 100 -9.34 1.29 -18.00
C GLY A 100 -9.38 -0.21 -18.32
N ALA A 101 -10.30 -0.96 -17.70
CA ALA A 101 -10.38 -2.41 -17.84
C ALA A 101 -10.57 -2.87 -19.29
N LYS A 102 -11.55 -2.29 -19.98
CA LYS A 102 -11.80 -2.54 -21.40
C LYS A 102 -10.57 -2.30 -22.27
N ARG A 103 -9.84 -1.22 -22.00
CA ARG A 103 -8.64 -0.86 -22.78
C ARG A 103 -7.47 -1.81 -22.51
N SER A 104 -7.33 -2.25 -21.26
CA SER A 104 -6.30 -3.22 -20.85
C SER A 104 -6.52 -4.58 -21.52
N LEU A 105 -7.77 -5.06 -21.56
CA LEU A 105 -8.13 -6.30 -22.25
C LEU A 105 -7.96 -6.19 -23.76
N GLN A 106 -8.31 -5.06 -24.37
CA GLN A 106 -8.07 -4.82 -25.80
C GLN A 106 -6.58 -4.85 -26.14
N LEU A 107 -5.75 -4.21 -25.31
CA LEU A 107 -4.30 -4.22 -25.45
C LEU A 107 -3.76 -5.65 -25.34
N ALA A 108 -4.18 -6.39 -24.32
CA ALA A 108 -3.77 -7.77 -24.10
C ALA A 108 -4.13 -8.68 -25.29
N ARG A 109 -5.38 -8.60 -25.76
CA ARG A 109 -5.86 -9.36 -26.94
C ARG A 109 -5.11 -8.99 -28.22
N ALA A 110 -4.85 -7.72 -28.46
CA ALA A 110 -4.10 -7.25 -29.64
C ALA A 110 -2.64 -7.73 -29.65
N LEU A 111 -2.04 -7.90 -28.47
CA LEU A 111 -0.67 -8.40 -28.30
C LEU A 111 -0.59 -9.92 -28.16
N GLY A 112 -1.72 -10.59 -27.99
CA GLY A 112 -1.79 -12.03 -27.73
C GLY A 112 -1.22 -12.42 -26.35
N VAL A 113 -1.25 -11.52 -25.37
CA VAL A 113 -0.71 -11.75 -24.03
C VAL A 113 -1.83 -12.10 -23.05
N ARG A 114 -1.54 -13.00 -22.10
CA ARG A 114 -2.47 -13.52 -21.10
C ARG A 114 -2.05 -13.22 -19.67
N THR A 115 -0.80 -12.81 -19.45
CA THR A 115 -0.24 -12.52 -18.12
C THR A 115 0.37 -11.12 -18.05
N ALA A 116 0.48 -10.58 -16.83
CA ALA A 116 1.15 -9.30 -16.60
C ALA A 116 2.62 -9.34 -17.05
N ASP A 117 3.31 -10.46 -16.86
CA ASP A 117 4.70 -10.62 -17.28
C ASP A 117 4.86 -10.61 -18.79
N GLU A 118 4.00 -11.33 -19.53
CA GLU A 118 3.97 -11.28 -20.99
C GLU A 118 3.71 -9.85 -21.50
N LEU A 119 2.88 -9.07 -20.79
CA LEU A 119 2.65 -7.66 -21.12
C LEU A 119 3.91 -6.79 -20.85
N ARG A 120 4.67 -7.07 -19.78
CA ARG A 120 5.96 -6.40 -19.52
C ARG A 120 6.99 -6.72 -20.61
N GLU A 121 7.07 -7.98 -21.04
CA GLU A 121 7.95 -8.40 -22.13
C GLU A 121 7.54 -7.79 -23.48
N ALA A 122 6.23 -7.74 -23.76
CA ALA A 122 5.71 -7.06 -24.95
C ALA A 122 6.02 -5.55 -24.93
N ALA A 123 6.02 -4.93 -23.76
CA ALA A 123 6.47 -3.56 -23.57
C ALA A 123 7.97 -3.40 -23.84
N ALA A 124 8.82 -4.21 -23.21
CA ALA A 124 10.27 -4.14 -23.38
C ALA A 124 10.72 -4.40 -24.82
N SER A 125 10.00 -5.26 -25.56
CA SER A 125 10.27 -5.57 -26.97
C SER A 125 9.68 -4.56 -27.97
N GLY A 126 9.05 -3.48 -27.50
CA GLY A 126 8.46 -2.45 -28.38
C GLY A 126 7.21 -2.91 -29.14
N ARG A 127 6.63 -4.06 -28.76
CA ARG A 127 5.42 -4.61 -29.40
C ARG A 127 4.17 -3.80 -29.08
N LEU A 128 4.19 -2.92 -28.09
CA LEU A 128 3.04 -2.07 -27.75
C LEU A 128 2.52 -1.26 -28.93
N ARG A 129 3.40 -0.84 -29.87
CA ARG A 129 3.01 -0.10 -31.08
C ARG A 129 2.12 -0.88 -32.04
N THR A 130 2.15 -2.21 -32.00
CA THR A 130 1.31 -3.03 -32.88
C THR A 130 -0.15 -3.03 -32.42
N ALA A 131 -0.43 -2.57 -31.20
CA ALA A 131 -1.78 -2.51 -30.66
C ALA A 131 -2.53 -1.25 -31.16
N PRO A 132 -3.80 -1.38 -31.58
CA PRO A 132 -4.60 -0.25 -32.08
C PRO A 132 -4.72 0.88 -31.05
N GLY A 133 -4.38 2.12 -31.43
CA GLY A 133 -4.50 3.31 -30.58
C GLY A 133 -3.35 3.50 -29.57
N ILE A 134 -2.24 2.78 -29.71
CA ILE A 134 -0.99 3.09 -29.02
C ILE A 134 -0.08 3.88 -29.96
N GLY A 135 -0.05 5.20 -29.77
CA GLY A 135 0.92 6.05 -30.45
C GLY A 135 2.27 6.12 -29.71
N PRO A 136 3.32 6.69 -30.32
CA PRO A 136 4.65 6.80 -29.73
C PRO A 136 4.65 7.52 -28.37
N ARG A 137 3.80 8.54 -28.21
CA ARG A 137 3.63 9.26 -26.94
C ARG A 137 3.01 8.39 -25.85
N THR A 138 2.02 7.56 -26.21
CA THR A 138 1.34 6.66 -25.27
C THR A 138 2.27 5.53 -24.87
N GLU A 139 3.00 4.95 -25.81
CA GLU A 139 4.01 3.93 -25.53
C GLU A 139 5.09 4.46 -24.58
N ALA A 140 5.69 5.63 -24.85
CA ALA A 140 6.69 6.22 -23.97
C ALA A 140 6.17 6.39 -22.53
N ARG A 141 4.91 6.85 -22.39
CA ARG A 141 4.24 6.97 -21.09
C ARG A 141 4.04 5.61 -20.41
N LEU A 142 3.69 4.57 -21.17
CA LEU A 142 3.48 3.22 -20.63
C LEU A 142 4.81 2.61 -20.15
N LEU A 143 5.88 2.76 -20.93
CA LEU A 143 7.23 2.33 -20.56
C LEU A 143 7.75 3.06 -19.33
N GLU A 144 7.56 4.39 -19.27
CA GLU A 144 7.91 5.19 -18.09
C GLU A 144 7.14 4.75 -16.84
N ALA A 145 5.85 4.42 -16.99
CA ALA A 145 5.05 3.90 -15.89
C ALA A 145 5.53 2.51 -15.44
N LEU A 146 5.85 1.59 -16.37
CA LEU A 146 6.43 0.29 -16.04
C LEU A 146 7.78 0.40 -15.33
N ALA A 147 8.65 1.32 -15.77
CA ALA A 147 9.94 1.57 -15.12
C ALA A 147 9.77 2.06 -13.66
N ARG A 148 8.65 2.73 -13.36
CA ARG A 148 8.30 3.21 -12.01
C ARG A 148 7.59 2.18 -11.14
N GLU A 149 7.35 0.95 -11.61
CA GLU A 149 6.65 -0.09 -10.84
C GLU A 149 7.40 -0.45 -9.55
N GLY A 150 8.73 -0.35 -9.58
CA GLY A 150 9.61 -0.51 -8.41
C GLY A 150 9.92 0.78 -7.64
N GLU A 151 9.57 1.95 -8.18
CA GLU A 151 9.82 3.21 -7.50
C GLU A 151 8.72 3.47 -6.45
N PRO A 152 9.08 3.79 -5.19
CA PRO A 152 8.09 4.20 -4.20
C PRO A 152 7.41 5.49 -4.69
N ARG A 153 6.16 5.35 -5.14
CA ARG A 153 5.31 6.46 -5.59
C ARG A 153 5.36 7.60 -4.56
N PRO A 154 5.48 8.88 -4.96
CA PRO A 154 5.43 9.98 -4.01
C PRO A 154 4.12 9.88 -3.21
N PRO A 155 4.20 9.76 -1.88
CA PRO A 155 3.04 9.49 -1.06
C PRO A 155 2.06 10.66 -1.14
N ARG A 156 0.76 10.36 -1.33
CA ARG A 156 -0.24 11.20 -0.68
C ARG A 156 -0.06 10.94 0.81
N GLY A 157 0.61 11.85 1.52
CA GLY A 157 0.88 11.70 2.94
C GLY A 157 -0.40 11.42 3.73
N LEU A 158 -0.26 10.69 4.83
CA LEU A 158 -1.36 10.52 5.76
C LEU A 158 -1.67 11.86 6.43
N LEU A 159 -2.96 12.15 6.61
CA LEU A 159 -3.37 13.30 7.42
C LEU A 159 -2.84 13.12 8.84
N LEU A 160 -2.40 14.23 9.44
CA LEU A 160 -1.76 14.23 10.75
C LEU A 160 -2.50 13.41 11.82
N HIS A 161 -3.83 13.48 11.89
CA HIS A 161 -4.62 12.71 12.87
C HIS A 161 -4.44 11.19 12.71
N ARG A 162 -4.50 10.67 11.47
CA ARG A 162 -4.34 9.22 11.20
C ARG A 162 -2.90 8.77 11.36
N ALA A 163 -1.98 9.63 10.96
CA ALA A 163 -0.56 9.41 11.13
C ALA A 163 -0.20 9.34 12.63
N GLY A 164 -0.76 10.24 13.43
CA GLY A 164 -0.61 10.28 14.88
C GLY A 164 -1.13 9.01 15.56
N GLU A 165 -2.36 8.58 15.27
CA GLU A 165 -2.92 7.35 15.83
C GLU A 165 -2.08 6.11 15.50
N LEU A 166 -1.64 5.99 14.25
CA LEU A 166 -0.83 4.86 13.79
C LEU A 166 0.54 4.83 14.47
N VAL A 167 1.26 5.94 14.44
CA VAL A 167 2.63 6.02 14.97
C VAL A 167 2.63 6.00 16.50
N GLY A 168 1.62 6.58 17.15
CA GLY A 168 1.43 6.53 18.59
C GLY A 168 1.25 5.10 19.11
N GLY A 169 0.46 4.27 18.43
CA GLY A 169 0.28 2.86 18.80
C GLY A 169 1.58 2.04 18.65
N VAL A 170 2.37 2.32 17.61
CA VAL A 170 3.69 1.68 17.42
C VAL A 170 4.70 2.16 18.47
N ALA A 171 4.71 3.46 18.78
CA ALA A 171 5.58 4.06 19.77
C ALA A 171 5.34 3.47 21.17
N ALA A 172 4.08 3.41 21.60
CA ALA A 172 3.70 2.80 22.88
C ALA A 172 4.10 1.31 22.94
N ALA A 173 3.95 0.58 21.83
CA ALA A 173 4.28 -0.83 21.78
C ALA A 173 5.79 -1.12 21.77
N LEU A 174 6.64 -0.14 21.45
CA LEU A 174 8.10 -0.30 21.43
C LEU A 174 8.80 0.45 22.57
N ASP A 175 8.05 1.06 23.48
CA ASP A 175 8.57 1.98 24.49
C ASP A 175 9.43 3.09 23.86
N GLY A 176 8.91 3.65 22.76
CA GLY A 176 9.57 4.63 21.92
C GLY A 176 8.81 5.94 21.81
N GLU A 177 9.44 6.92 21.17
CA GLU A 177 8.90 8.25 20.91
C GLU A 177 8.50 8.41 19.44
N VAL A 178 7.40 9.13 19.22
CA VAL A 178 6.94 9.52 17.87
C VAL A 178 7.95 10.48 17.23
N ALA A 179 8.38 10.16 16.02
CA ALA A 179 9.32 10.94 15.23
C ALA A 179 8.81 11.17 13.79
N GLY A 180 9.62 11.83 12.96
CA GLY A 180 9.28 12.11 11.57
C GLY A 180 8.32 13.28 11.41
N ASP A 181 7.44 13.20 10.41
CA ASP A 181 6.49 14.26 10.04
C ASP A 181 5.42 14.52 11.11
N VAL A 182 5.03 13.48 11.86
CA VAL A 182 4.03 13.58 12.94
C VAL A 182 4.54 14.48 14.06
N ARG A 183 5.80 14.31 14.48
CA ARG A 183 6.44 15.18 15.50
C ARG A 183 6.56 16.63 15.03
N ARG A 184 6.60 16.86 13.71
CA ARG A 184 6.70 18.18 13.08
C ARG A 184 5.34 18.80 12.74
N TRP A 185 4.23 18.16 13.11
CA TRP A 185 2.88 18.65 12.84
C TRP A 185 2.63 18.94 11.36
N ARG A 186 3.18 18.12 10.45
CA ARG A 186 2.92 18.26 9.01
C ARG A 186 1.52 17.73 8.68
N ASP A 187 0.71 18.55 8.01
CA ASP A 187 -0.65 18.16 7.60
C ASP A 187 -0.67 16.95 6.67
N SER A 188 0.34 16.84 5.80
CA SER A 188 0.61 15.66 4.97
C SER A 188 1.86 14.96 5.49
N CYS A 189 1.68 13.85 6.20
CA CYS A 189 2.76 13.05 6.77
C CYS A 189 3.19 11.93 5.81
N GLU A 190 4.39 12.05 5.26
CA GLU A 190 4.97 11.12 4.29
C GLU A 190 6.04 10.22 4.91
N ARG A 191 6.69 10.71 5.97
CA ARG A 191 7.72 10.03 6.75
C ARG A 191 7.25 9.84 8.18
N LEU A 192 6.77 8.64 8.46
CA LEU A 192 6.40 8.20 9.79
C LEU A 192 7.61 7.55 10.46
N ALA A 193 7.88 7.85 11.71
CA ALA A 193 9.02 7.24 12.40
C ALA A 193 8.73 7.08 13.89
N VAL A 194 9.36 6.08 14.49
CA VAL A 194 9.38 5.86 15.94
C VAL A 194 10.83 5.69 16.37
N VAL A 195 11.28 6.40 17.38
CA VAL A 195 12.63 6.28 17.92
C VAL A 195 12.56 5.53 19.24
N CYS A 196 13.32 4.46 19.38
CA CYS A 196 13.36 3.66 20.61
C CYS A 196 14.80 3.66 21.15
N ALA A 197 14.95 3.83 22.45
CA ALA A 197 16.24 3.67 23.12
C ALA A 197 16.40 2.21 23.56
N ALA A 198 17.34 1.49 22.95
CA ALA A 198 17.67 0.13 23.35
C ALA A 198 19.20 -0.08 23.33
N PRO A 199 19.77 -0.85 24.28
CA PRO A 199 21.17 -1.25 24.25
C PRO A 199 21.46 -2.20 23.09
N ASP A 200 20.53 -3.12 22.79
CA ASP A 200 20.55 -4.00 21.62
C ASP A 200 19.34 -3.70 20.70
N PRO A 201 19.54 -3.40 19.41
CA PRO A 201 18.44 -3.15 18.48
C PRO A 201 17.62 -4.38 18.13
N GLN A 202 18.16 -5.61 18.16
CA GLN A 202 17.46 -6.79 17.62
C GLN A 202 16.11 -7.06 18.30
N PRO A 203 15.99 -7.05 19.64
CA PRO A 203 14.71 -7.29 20.30
C PRO A 203 13.63 -6.26 19.96
N ALA A 204 14.00 -4.98 19.86
CA ALA A 204 13.07 -3.91 19.49
C ALA A 204 12.63 -4.03 18.03
N LEU A 205 13.55 -4.41 17.16
CA LEU A 205 13.29 -4.61 15.75
C LEU A 205 12.41 -5.85 15.48
N ASP A 206 12.56 -6.91 16.27
CA ASP A 206 11.73 -8.12 16.17
C ASP A 206 10.33 -7.88 16.73
N ARG A 207 10.24 -7.14 17.85
CA ARG A 207 8.95 -6.66 18.37
C ARG A 207 8.22 -5.79 17.35
N PHE A 208 8.94 -4.91 16.66
CA PHE A 208 8.38 -4.08 15.59
C PHE A 208 7.86 -4.91 14.41
N ALA A 209 8.59 -5.95 13.99
CA ALA A 209 8.15 -6.85 12.93
C ALA A 209 6.86 -7.62 13.30
N GLY A 210 6.67 -7.95 14.57
CA GLY A 210 5.49 -8.65 15.09
C GLY A 210 4.27 -7.78 15.35
N LEU A 211 4.34 -6.46 15.17
CA LEU A 211 3.22 -5.57 15.46
C LEU A 211 2.08 -5.78 14.44
N PRO A 212 0.80 -5.85 14.88
CA PRO A 212 -0.33 -6.05 13.99
C PRO A 212 -0.54 -4.89 13.00
N GLN A 213 0.01 -3.71 13.33
CA GLN A 213 0.00 -2.56 12.45
C GLN A 213 0.94 -2.74 11.26
N ILE A 214 1.91 -3.66 11.29
CA ILE A 214 2.93 -3.86 10.24
C ILE A 214 2.50 -4.98 9.29
N VAL A 215 2.70 -4.76 7.99
CA VAL A 215 2.28 -5.66 6.88
C VAL A 215 3.47 -6.25 6.16
N ALA A 216 4.51 -5.44 5.93
CA ALA A 216 5.68 -5.86 5.20
C ALA A 216 6.90 -5.07 5.68
N LEU A 217 8.01 -5.77 5.91
CA LEU A 217 9.31 -5.15 6.09
C LEU A 217 9.91 -4.90 4.69
N VAL A 218 10.36 -3.68 4.44
CA VAL A 218 10.85 -3.27 3.11
C VAL A 218 12.37 -3.45 2.99
N GLU A 219 13.09 -3.35 4.12
CA GLU A 219 14.54 -3.44 4.17
C GLU A 219 14.98 -3.86 5.57
N GLN A 220 16.11 -4.56 5.68
CA GLN A 220 16.72 -4.92 6.95
C GLN A 220 18.10 -4.28 7.05
N ASP A 221 18.21 -3.19 7.81
CA ASP A 221 19.47 -2.57 8.20
C ASP A 221 19.67 -2.78 9.71
N ALA A 222 20.91 -3.00 10.14
CA ALA A 222 21.29 -3.27 11.53
C ALA A 222 20.83 -2.18 12.51
N ARG A 223 20.47 -0.99 12.01
CA ARG A 223 20.07 0.18 12.81
C ARG A 223 18.71 0.77 12.42
N ARG A 224 18.05 0.21 11.41
CA ARG A 224 16.80 0.74 10.85
C ARG A 224 16.00 -0.38 10.19
N ARG A 225 14.73 -0.53 10.55
CA ARG A 225 13.78 -1.36 9.79
C ARG A 225 12.67 -0.48 9.22
N PRO A 226 12.69 -0.15 7.91
CA PRO A 226 11.54 0.42 7.25
C PRO A 226 10.44 -0.63 7.06
N ALA A 227 9.19 -0.26 7.32
CA ALA A 227 8.04 -1.14 7.16
C ALA A 227 6.81 -0.43 6.61
N LYS A 228 5.92 -1.22 5.98
CA LYS A 228 4.60 -0.83 5.51
C LYS A 228 3.55 -1.22 6.55
N SER A 229 2.55 -0.37 6.79
CA SER A 229 1.50 -0.61 7.78
C SER A 229 0.14 -1.01 7.17
N ARG A 230 -0.71 -1.73 7.93
CA ARG A 230 -2.06 -2.20 7.50
C ARG A 230 -3.00 -1.04 7.16
N ARG A 231 -2.89 0.09 7.86
CA ARG A 231 -3.68 1.31 7.58
C ARG A 231 -3.09 2.16 6.45
N CYS A 232 -1.87 1.84 6.00
CA CYS A 232 -1.15 2.51 4.92
C CYS A 232 -1.25 1.78 3.57
N CYS A 233 -1.93 0.64 3.48
CA CYS A 233 -1.98 -0.15 2.24
C CYS A 233 -2.67 0.56 1.06
N SER A 234 -3.42 1.64 1.28
CA SER A 234 -3.94 2.48 0.19
C SER A 234 -3.16 3.79 -0.04
N ARG A 235 -2.28 4.20 0.88
CA ARG A 235 -1.50 5.45 0.87
C ARG A 235 -0.25 5.23 1.73
N ASN A 236 0.91 5.14 1.09
CA ASN A 236 2.10 4.48 1.62
C ASN A 236 3.13 5.47 2.20
N PRO A 237 3.10 5.86 3.49
CA PRO A 237 4.27 6.36 4.17
C PRO A 237 5.05 5.21 4.82
N ALA A 238 6.36 5.20 4.60
CA ALA A 238 7.26 4.27 5.27
C ALA A 238 7.38 4.64 6.75
N LEU A 239 7.14 3.67 7.64
CA LEU A 239 7.52 3.74 9.05
C LEU A 239 8.97 3.32 9.17
N SER A 240 9.84 4.11 9.79
CA SER A 240 11.20 3.67 10.12
C SER A 240 11.57 3.93 11.56
N SER A 241 12.19 2.95 12.22
CA SER A 241 12.82 3.14 13.51
C SER A 241 14.30 3.54 13.39
N ARG A 242 14.76 4.46 14.22
CA ARG A 242 16.19 4.83 14.37
C ARG A 242 16.54 4.90 15.85
N ARG A 243 17.80 4.67 16.20
CA ARG A 243 18.37 4.90 17.54
C ARG A 243 18.84 6.35 17.68
N SER A 244 18.63 6.97 18.85
CA SER A 244 19.41 8.13 19.29
C SER A 244 20.36 7.70 20.40
N THR A 245 21.63 8.08 20.29
CA THR A 245 22.58 8.05 21.41
C THR A 245 22.68 9.44 22.01
N SER A 246 22.61 9.48 23.34
CA SER A 246 22.99 10.53 24.29
C SER A 246 22.14 11.80 24.42
N SER A 247 21.60 11.95 25.64
CA SER A 247 21.54 13.15 26.50
C SER A 247 21.22 14.52 25.88
N SER A 248 20.06 15.05 26.30
CA SER A 248 19.62 16.45 26.27
C SER A 248 19.15 17.03 24.93
N PRO A 249 18.03 17.79 24.90
CA PRO A 249 17.42 18.30 23.68
C PRO A 249 18.07 19.62 23.27
N ARG A 250 19.04 19.60 22.36
CA ARG A 250 19.47 20.81 21.64
C ARG A 250 19.60 20.54 20.15
N PHE A 251 18.69 21.17 19.41
CA PHE A 251 18.92 21.88 18.15
C PHE A 251 19.90 21.26 17.14
N ARG A 252 19.36 20.75 16.03
CA ARG A 252 19.87 21.01 14.68
C ARG A 252 18.71 20.94 13.69
N SER A 253 18.08 22.09 13.46
CA SER A 253 17.27 22.37 12.30
C SER A 253 18.19 22.44 11.07
N SER A 254 18.12 21.45 10.19
CA SER A 254 18.61 21.61 8.83
C SER A 254 17.43 21.42 7.87
N SER A 255 16.69 22.51 7.68
CA SER A 255 15.83 22.73 6.52
C SER A 255 16.72 22.75 5.28
N ARG A 256 16.66 21.72 4.45
CA ARG A 256 17.11 21.81 3.05
C ARG A 256 15.90 22.07 2.18
N SER A 257 15.61 23.35 1.98
CA SER A 257 14.83 23.91 0.88
C SER A 257 15.07 25.41 0.89
N ASP A 258 15.92 25.91 -0.01
CA ASP A 258 15.42 26.82 -1.03
C ASP A 258 16.42 26.97 -2.19
N THR A 259 15.82 26.90 -3.37
CA THR A 259 16.35 27.14 -4.71
C THR A 259 16.63 28.61 -4.97
N GLY A 260 17.63 28.90 -5.81
CA GLY A 260 17.60 30.05 -6.73
C GLY A 260 18.34 31.33 -6.31
N GLU A 261 19.59 31.43 -6.74
CA GLU A 261 20.08 32.52 -7.61
C GLU A 261 19.71 33.98 -7.25
N ARG A 262 20.63 34.71 -6.58
CA ARG A 262 21.10 36.06 -6.96
C ARG A 262 22.18 36.60 -6.00
N ASP A 263 23.19 37.20 -6.62
CA ASP A 263 24.09 38.26 -6.12
C ASP A 263 25.07 37.95 -4.97
N ALA A 264 26.22 37.40 -5.37
CA ALA A 264 27.48 37.61 -4.66
C ALA A 264 27.96 39.06 -4.87
N ARG A 265 27.74 39.94 -3.87
CA ARG A 265 28.55 41.15 -3.67
C ARG A 265 29.16 41.13 -2.28
N SER A 266 30.48 40.93 -2.26
CA SER A 266 31.46 41.72 -1.51
C SER A 266 31.08 42.21 -0.11
N SER A 267 31.66 41.59 0.92
CA SER A 267 32.33 42.25 2.07
C SER A 267 32.67 41.16 3.11
N ALA A 268 33.94 40.77 3.25
CA ALA A 268 34.98 41.46 4.02
C ALA A 268 34.93 41.16 5.54
N THR A 269 35.89 40.33 5.97
CA THR A 269 36.89 40.69 7.01
C THR A 269 36.67 40.27 8.47
N ARG A 270 37.62 39.42 8.94
CA ARG A 270 38.19 39.25 10.32
C ARG A 270 37.25 38.74 11.42
N ALA A 271 37.64 37.91 12.39
CA ALA A 271 38.90 37.44 12.96
C ALA A 271 38.68 35.97 13.41
N GLY A 272 39.63 35.04 13.52
CA GLY A 272 41.02 35.14 14.00
C GLY A 272 41.09 34.69 15.47
N THR A 273 41.45 33.41 15.71
CA THR A 273 42.33 32.89 16.80
C THR A 273 42.30 31.35 16.85
N ASP A 274 43.37 30.68 16.37
CA ASP A 274 44.42 29.98 17.17
C ASP A 274 44.00 29.42 18.54
N LEU A 275 44.38 28.25 19.08
CA LEU A 275 45.37 27.16 18.95
C LEU A 275 44.79 26.03 19.86
N GLY A 276 45.14 24.75 19.86
CA GLY A 276 46.34 24.05 19.47
C GLY A 276 46.23 22.55 19.84
N SER A 277 47.25 21.84 19.37
CA SER A 277 47.53 20.41 19.47
C SER A 277 47.75 19.88 20.89
N SER A 278 47.36 18.63 21.13
CA SER A 278 48.24 17.64 21.77
C SER A 278 47.67 16.22 21.65
N ALA A 279 48.31 15.40 20.83
CA ALA A 279 48.34 13.95 20.94
C ALA A 279 49.12 13.52 22.19
N VAL A 280 48.86 12.33 22.74
CA VAL A 280 49.85 11.31 23.10
C VAL A 280 49.12 9.96 23.29
N SER A 281 49.65 8.96 22.57
CA SER A 281 49.68 7.49 22.75
C SER A 281 48.51 6.72 23.36
#